data_AF-A0A2E8U4N7-F1
#
_entry.id   AF-A0A2E8U4N7-F1
#
_cell.length_a   1.000
_cell.length_b   1.000
_cell.length_c   1.000
_cell.angle_alpha   90.00
_cell.angle_beta   90.00
_cell.angle_gamma   90.00
#
_symmetry.space_group_name_H-M   'P 1'
#
loop_
_entity.id
_entity.type
_entity.pdbx_description
1 polymer ?
#
loop_
_entity_poly.entity_id
_entity_poly.type
_entity_poly.pdbx_seq_one_letter_code
_entity_poly.pdbx_strand_id
1 'polypeptide(L)'
;MVDVDSALRASAYSGKKRPKGQRAKDEEKKSRKIEPFEPVEAFEKEKADAFSMWLVIILGLTIGLFMRFVLMPMLSKPETILWVLPLSLVVILPTLHRAVIPNKWSDRYDRGNWFRASFLYVFSWLAITFLLVNPPLADIAPPTLASGIDIAEADGVVDTSWNGGTYTIELNQQTVDVVLGMAIRDNVDAEAATVVVSHWYHGAMVEELANGTASELDEARADFDEVVAWERVSRSGKTLVAQHDLDIGLAWDLGTMTPGEHQIKIRLSEVGDPWEENVWERTYTIVIRQVATS
;
A
#
# COMPACT_ATOMS: atom_id res chain seq x y z
N MET A 1 30.20 -23.95 30.30
CA MET A 1 30.56 -23.09 31.45
C MET A 1 31.63 -22.13 30.94
N VAL A 2 31.28 -20.86 30.75
CA VAL A 2 32.19 -19.86 30.16
C VAL A 2 33.04 -19.28 31.29
N ASP A 3 34.36 -19.46 31.20
CA ASP A 3 35.30 -19.03 32.23
C ASP A 3 35.29 -17.51 32.40
N VAL A 4 35.04 -17.08 33.63
CA VAL A 4 34.96 -15.67 34.06
C VAL A 4 36.28 -14.93 33.78
N ASP A 5 37.39 -15.65 33.73
CA ASP A 5 38.71 -15.13 33.38
C ASP A 5 38.86 -14.70 31.91
N SER A 6 38.12 -15.33 30.99
CA SER A 6 38.11 -14.91 29.58
C SER A 6 37.32 -13.62 29.37
N ALA A 7 36.25 -13.42 30.16
CA ALA A 7 35.47 -12.18 30.13
C ALA A 7 36.24 -10.99 30.74
N LEU A 8 36.98 -11.23 31.83
CA LEU A 8 37.80 -10.20 32.51
C LEU A 8 38.99 -9.74 31.68
N ARG A 9 39.60 -10.61 30.86
CA ARG A 9 40.69 -10.23 29.95
C ARG A 9 40.22 -9.41 28.74
N ALA A 10 39.00 -9.63 28.25
CA ALA A 10 38.44 -8.88 27.13
C ALA A 10 38.10 -7.42 27.50
N SER A 11 37.69 -7.14 28.75
CA SER A 11 37.38 -5.77 29.19
C SER A 11 38.64 -4.96 29.57
N ALA A 12 39.78 -5.61 29.76
CA ALA A 12 41.02 -4.97 30.22
C ALA A 12 41.79 -4.22 29.11
N TYR A 13 41.54 -4.50 27.82
CA TYR A 13 42.43 -4.06 26.73
C TYR A 13 41.86 -3.07 25.69
N SER A 14 40.64 -2.56 25.80
CA SER A 14 40.16 -1.48 24.89
C SER A 14 40.10 -0.08 25.52
N GLY A 15 40.95 0.18 26.52
CA GLY A 15 41.08 1.49 27.18
C GLY A 15 42.17 2.37 26.56
N LYS A 16 41.95 2.93 25.36
CA LYS A 16 42.84 3.98 24.81
C LYS A 16 42.50 5.33 25.48
N LYS A 17 43.15 5.60 26.62
CA LYS A 17 43.02 6.84 27.41
C LYS A 17 43.53 8.07 26.62
N ARG A 18 42.66 9.07 26.45
CA ARG A 18 43.05 10.50 26.36
C ARG A 18 43.23 11.04 27.80
N PRO A 19 44.21 11.89 28.10
CA PRO A 19 44.36 12.43 29.45
C PRO A 19 43.35 13.56 29.66
N LYS A 20 42.41 13.38 30.58
CA LYS A 20 41.58 14.47 31.12
C LYS A 20 41.75 14.52 32.64
N GLY A 21 41.95 15.74 33.12
CA GLY A 21 42.43 16.05 34.47
C GLY A 21 41.49 15.64 35.61
N GLN A 22 42.02 15.84 36.82
CA GLN A 22 41.51 15.47 38.14
C GLN A 22 40.02 15.74 38.45
N ARG A 23 39.28 16.50 37.63
CA ARG A 23 37.83 16.71 37.79
C ARG A 23 36.95 15.53 37.34
N ALA A 24 37.45 14.62 36.51
CA ALA A 24 36.63 13.51 35.98
C ALA A 24 36.41 12.36 37.00
N LYS A 25 37.21 12.30 38.07
CA LYS A 25 37.17 11.19 39.04
C LYS A 25 36.02 11.29 40.04
N ASP A 26 35.47 12.50 40.24
CA ASP A 26 34.31 12.72 41.11
C ASP A 26 32.97 12.57 40.37
N GLU A 27 32.94 12.69 39.04
CA GLU A 27 31.72 12.49 38.26
C GLU A 27 31.42 11.00 38.00
N GLU A 28 32.46 10.17 37.83
CA GLU A 28 32.30 8.71 37.61
C GLU A 28 31.85 7.95 38.87
N LYS A 29 31.97 8.56 40.07
CA LYS A 29 31.53 8.00 41.35
C LYS A 29 30.18 8.50 41.85
N LYS A 30 29.41 9.22 41.03
CA LYS A 30 27.94 9.18 41.18
C LYS A 30 27.46 7.83 40.66
N SER A 31 27.77 6.78 41.43
CA SER A 31 27.11 5.50 41.33
C SER A 31 25.62 5.77 41.12
N ARG A 32 25.04 5.24 40.04
CA ARG A 32 23.59 5.05 39.94
C ARG A 32 23.18 4.26 41.18
N LYS A 33 22.91 4.96 42.28
CA LYS A 33 22.23 4.39 43.43
C LYS A 33 20.87 4.05 42.85
N ILE A 34 20.65 2.76 42.62
CA ILE A 34 19.32 2.26 42.36
C ILE A 34 18.50 2.72 43.55
N GLU A 35 17.58 3.65 43.33
CA GLU A 35 16.70 4.12 44.38
C GLU A 35 16.00 2.90 44.97
N PRO A 36 15.86 2.81 46.31
CA PRO A 36 15.16 1.70 46.94
C PRO A 36 13.78 1.53 46.30
N PHE A 37 13.44 0.31 45.92
CA PHE A 37 12.15 0.04 45.29
C PHE A 37 11.02 0.33 46.29
N GLU A 38 10.26 1.39 46.03
CA GLU A 38 9.07 1.74 46.80
C GLU A 38 7.82 1.15 46.13
N PRO A 39 7.20 0.10 46.69
CA PRO A 39 6.12 -0.62 46.03
C PRO A 39 4.86 0.23 45.83
N VAL A 40 4.61 1.19 46.72
CA VAL A 40 3.42 2.07 46.65
C VAL A 40 3.56 3.08 45.53
N GLU A 41 4.72 3.72 45.39
CA GLU A 41 4.98 4.69 44.33
C GLU A 41 5.03 4.02 42.95
N ALA A 42 5.66 2.84 42.86
CA ALA A 42 5.66 2.02 41.66
C ALA A 42 4.24 1.64 41.22
N PHE A 43 3.39 1.19 42.17
CA PHE A 43 2.00 0.84 41.88
C PHE A 43 1.16 2.04 41.41
N GLU A 44 1.33 3.21 42.04
CA GLU A 44 0.63 4.42 41.61
C GLU A 44 1.09 4.91 40.22
N LYS A 45 2.37 4.71 39.90
CA LYS A 45 2.92 5.00 38.57
C LYS A 45 2.37 4.05 37.51
N GLU A 46 2.29 2.75 37.79
CA GLU A 46 1.67 1.77 36.89
C GLU A 46 0.20 2.09 36.62
N LYS A 47 -0.54 2.54 37.64
CA LYS A 47 -1.92 3.02 37.45
C LYS A 47 -2.01 4.23 36.55
N ALA A 48 -1.14 5.23 36.76
CA ALA A 48 -1.10 6.41 35.93
C ALA A 48 -0.76 6.07 34.46
N ASP A 49 0.21 5.19 34.25
CA ASP A 49 0.57 4.66 32.93
C ASP A 49 -0.62 3.91 32.29
N ALA A 50 -1.34 3.07 33.05
CA ALA A 50 -2.52 2.36 32.55
C ALA A 50 -3.65 3.31 32.14
N PHE A 51 -3.95 4.34 32.95
CA PHE A 51 -4.94 5.35 32.57
C PHE A 51 -4.54 6.11 31.30
N SER A 52 -3.26 6.46 31.17
CA SER A 52 -2.73 7.08 29.95
C SER A 52 -2.88 6.15 28.73
N MET A 53 -2.57 4.86 28.87
CA MET A 53 -2.72 3.88 27.80
C MET A 53 -4.18 3.76 27.33
N TRP A 54 -5.12 3.58 28.25
CA TRP A 54 -6.54 3.49 27.90
C TRP A 54 -7.07 4.76 27.26
N LEU A 55 -6.67 5.92 27.76
CA LEU A 55 -7.05 7.21 27.18
C LEU A 55 -6.65 7.29 25.70
N VAL A 56 -5.41 6.96 25.36
CA VAL A 56 -4.93 7.06 23.98
C VAL A 56 -5.47 5.99 23.05
N ILE A 57 -5.77 4.79 23.56
CA ILE A 57 -6.45 3.73 22.80
C ILE A 57 -7.87 4.18 22.45
N ILE A 58 -8.62 4.69 23.43
CA ILE A 58 -9.98 5.21 23.21
C ILE A 58 -9.94 6.39 22.23
N LEU A 59 -8.98 7.30 22.38
CA LEU A 59 -8.79 8.39 21.43
C LEU A 59 -8.51 7.87 20.01
N GLY A 60 -7.62 6.89 19.86
CA GLY A 60 -7.31 6.27 18.56
C GLY A 60 -8.54 5.64 17.92
N LEU A 61 -9.37 4.94 18.71
CA LEU A 61 -10.66 4.40 18.27
C LEU A 61 -11.63 5.51 17.84
N THR A 62 -11.82 6.54 18.67
CA THR A 62 -12.71 7.66 18.35
C THR A 62 -12.29 8.40 17.10
N ILE A 63 -10.98 8.67 16.94
CA ILE A 63 -10.45 9.32 15.73
C ILE A 63 -10.58 8.41 14.52
N GLY A 64 -10.32 7.10 14.62
CA GLY A 64 -10.52 6.17 13.52
C GLY A 64 -11.98 6.13 13.04
N LEU A 65 -12.93 6.05 13.96
CA LEU A 65 -14.37 6.11 13.65
C LEU A 65 -14.77 7.46 13.05
N PHE A 66 -14.29 8.57 13.62
CA PHE A 66 -14.55 9.91 13.10
C PHE A 66 -13.99 10.09 11.68
N MET A 67 -12.77 9.61 11.43
CA MET A 67 -12.15 9.64 10.10
C MET A 67 -13.01 8.89 9.10
N ARG A 68 -13.46 7.66 9.43
CA ARG A 68 -14.24 6.82 8.52
C ARG A 68 -15.66 7.30 8.27
N PHE A 69 -16.38 7.70 9.31
CA PHE A 69 -17.82 7.94 9.21
C PHE A 69 -18.20 9.42 9.15
N VAL A 70 -17.25 10.33 9.40
CA VAL A 70 -17.51 11.78 9.35
C VAL A 70 -16.60 12.44 8.33
N LEU A 71 -15.28 12.25 8.42
CA LEU A 71 -14.36 12.99 7.57
C LEU A 71 -14.33 12.48 6.13
N MET A 72 -14.15 11.18 5.91
CA MET A 72 -14.08 10.63 4.56
C MET A 72 -15.34 10.89 3.72
N PRO A 73 -16.58 10.75 4.23
CA PRO A 73 -17.79 11.10 3.48
C PRO A 73 -17.92 12.60 3.12
N MET A 74 -17.21 13.49 3.83
CA MET A 74 -17.19 14.92 3.50
C MET A 74 -16.18 15.26 2.39
N LEU A 75 -15.29 14.32 2.05
CA LEU A 75 -14.28 14.47 1.01
C LEU A 75 -14.76 13.76 -0.25
N SER A 76 -14.43 14.31 -1.42
CA SER A 76 -14.73 13.66 -2.70
C SER A 76 -13.72 12.59 -3.09
N LYS A 77 -12.54 12.57 -2.48
CA LYS A 77 -11.44 11.65 -2.78
C LYS A 77 -10.48 11.51 -1.60
N PRO A 78 -9.59 10.50 -1.61
CA PRO A 78 -8.52 10.40 -0.64
C PRO A 78 -7.62 11.65 -0.64
N GLU A 79 -7.49 12.31 0.51
CA GLU A 79 -6.68 13.52 0.67
C GLU A 79 -5.67 13.40 1.81
N THR A 80 -4.60 14.20 1.73
CA THR A 80 -3.51 14.26 2.73
C THR A 80 -4.02 14.58 4.14
N ILE A 81 -5.16 15.26 4.27
CA ILE A 81 -5.78 15.59 5.55
C ILE A 81 -6.13 14.35 6.39
N LEU A 82 -6.43 13.22 5.74
CA LEU A 82 -6.72 11.93 6.40
C LEU A 82 -5.52 11.40 7.20
N TRP A 83 -4.30 11.82 6.83
CA TRP A 83 -3.07 11.45 7.53
C TRP A 83 -2.59 12.55 8.47
N VAL A 84 -2.62 13.81 8.00
CA VAL A 84 -2.09 14.95 8.76
C VAL A 84 -2.89 15.21 10.01
N LEU A 85 -4.23 15.14 9.93
CA LEU A 85 -5.08 15.47 11.07
C LEU A 85 -4.86 14.51 12.25
N PRO A 86 -4.95 13.18 12.10
CA PRO A 86 -4.68 12.26 13.20
C PRO A 86 -3.27 12.38 13.76
N LEU A 87 -2.25 12.57 12.91
CA LEU A 87 -0.86 12.73 13.36
C LEU A 87 -0.67 14.02 14.17
N SER A 88 -1.33 15.11 13.77
CA SER A 88 -1.24 16.39 14.49
C SER A 88 -1.79 16.31 15.93
N LEU A 89 -2.71 15.38 16.21
CA LEU A 89 -3.31 15.20 17.54
C LEU A 89 -2.31 14.70 18.59
N VAL A 90 -1.15 14.18 18.18
CA VAL A 90 -0.04 13.85 19.10
C VAL A 90 0.40 15.07 19.92
N VAL A 91 0.35 16.26 19.34
CA VAL A 91 0.76 17.51 19.99
C VAL A 91 -0.19 17.88 21.14
N ILE A 92 -1.47 17.54 21.04
CA ILE A 92 -2.48 17.87 22.06
C ILE A 92 -2.58 16.83 23.18
N LEU A 93 -1.91 15.67 23.05
CA LEU A 93 -1.96 14.61 24.05
C LEU A 93 -1.64 15.09 25.48
N PRO A 94 -0.59 15.88 25.75
CA PRO A 94 -0.30 16.34 27.11
C PRO A 94 -1.45 17.17 27.72
N THR A 95 -2.08 18.02 26.90
CA THR A 95 -3.22 18.83 27.31
C THR A 95 -4.44 17.96 27.60
N LEU A 96 -4.71 16.97 26.74
CA LEU A 96 -5.81 16.02 26.93
C LEU A 96 -5.64 15.18 28.21
N HIS A 97 -4.42 14.71 28.49
CA HIS A 97 -4.13 13.96 29.71
C HIS A 97 -4.44 14.76 30.97
N ARG A 98 -4.04 16.04 31.00
CA ARG A 98 -4.34 16.93 32.15
C ARG A 98 -5.82 17.27 32.27
N ALA A 99 -6.55 17.29 31.17
CA ALA A 99 -7.98 17.60 31.17
C ALA A 99 -8.84 16.42 31.63
N VAL A 100 -8.47 15.19 31.25
CA VAL A 100 -9.31 14.00 31.49
C VAL A 100 -8.88 13.20 32.73
N ILE A 101 -7.56 13.09 32.97
CA ILE A 101 -7.04 12.28 34.07
C ILE A 101 -6.94 13.15 35.34
N PRO A 102 -7.46 12.68 36.50
CA PRO A 102 -7.36 13.41 37.75
C PRO A 102 -5.92 13.80 38.12
N ASN A 103 -5.76 14.99 38.71
CA ASN A 103 -4.45 15.60 39.04
C ASN A 103 -3.50 14.66 39.78
N LYS A 104 -4.02 13.80 40.67
CA LYS A 104 -3.23 12.79 41.40
C LYS A 104 -2.34 11.93 40.48
N TRP A 105 -2.81 11.66 39.26
CA TRP A 105 -2.10 10.84 38.27
C TRP A 105 -1.56 11.65 37.09
N SER A 106 -2.23 12.71 36.66
CA SER A 106 -1.79 13.51 35.51
C SER A 106 -0.54 14.36 35.77
N ASP A 107 -0.29 14.76 37.02
CA ASP A 107 0.92 15.51 37.41
C ASP A 107 2.22 14.69 37.24
N ARG A 108 2.10 13.36 37.20
CA ARG A 108 3.23 12.44 36.97
C ARG A 108 3.51 12.20 35.50
N TYR A 109 2.76 12.83 34.59
CA TYR A 109 2.94 12.69 33.15
C TYR A 109 4.17 13.48 32.68
N ASP A 110 5.20 12.75 32.27
CA ASP A 110 6.47 13.31 31.80
C ASP A 110 6.65 13.17 30.27
N ARG A 111 7.84 13.54 29.78
CA ARG A 111 8.17 13.41 28.35
C ARG A 111 8.26 11.97 27.88
N GLY A 112 8.65 11.04 28.76
CA GLY A 112 8.73 9.61 28.44
C GLY A 112 7.35 9.00 28.27
N ASN A 113 6.41 9.38 29.14
CA ASN A 113 5.00 9.02 29.03
C ASN A 113 4.37 9.59 27.76
N TRP A 114 4.66 10.85 27.43
CA TRP A 114 4.22 11.44 26.17
C TRP A 114 4.70 10.67 24.94
N PHE A 115 5.98 10.33 24.88
CA PHE A 115 6.51 9.57 23.76
C PHE A 115 5.82 8.20 23.63
N ARG A 116 5.73 7.43 24.73
CA ARG A 116 5.06 6.12 24.74
C ARG A 116 3.58 6.23 24.34
N ALA A 117 2.86 7.20 24.89
CA ALA A 117 1.46 7.45 24.61
C ALA A 117 1.23 7.87 23.14
N SER A 118 2.17 8.63 22.55
CA SER A 118 2.12 9.03 21.14
C SER A 118 2.23 7.84 20.20
N PHE A 119 3.19 6.94 20.45
CA PHE A 119 3.32 5.71 19.65
C PHE A 119 2.08 4.83 19.78
N LEU A 120 1.60 4.62 21.02
CA LEU A 120 0.42 3.81 21.25
C LEU A 120 -0.83 4.41 20.58
N TYR A 121 -1.01 5.73 20.65
CA TYR A 121 -2.07 6.43 19.95
C TYR A 121 -2.00 6.20 18.43
N VAL A 122 -0.84 6.49 17.82
CA VAL A 122 -0.65 6.38 16.36
C VAL A 122 -0.91 4.94 15.90
N PHE A 123 -0.37 3.94 16.58
CA PHE A 123 -0.61 2.55 16.22
C PHE A 123 -2.06 2.12 16.45
N SER A 124 -2.71 2.59 17.51
CA SER A 124 -4.13 2.30 17.75
C SER A 124 -5.00 2.89 16.65
N TRP A 125 -4.78 4.15 16.30
CA TRP A 125 -5.48 4.82 15.20
C TRP A 125 -5.24 4.13 13.86
N LEU A 126 -3.98 3.79 13.53
CA LEU A 126 -3.64 3.06 12.30
C LEU A 126 -4.34 1.70 12.25
N ALA A 127 -4.26 0.92 13.33
CA ALA A 127 -4.88 -0.39 13.40
C ALA A 127 -6.40 -0.32 13.18
N ILE A 128 -7.07 0.62 13.83
CA ILE A 128 -8.52 0.85 13.66
C ILE A 128 -8.83 1.32 12.23
N THR A 129 -8.02 2.22 11.68
CA THR A 129 -8.23 2.71 10.30
C THR A 129 -8.07 1.58 9.29
N PHE A 130 -7.01 0.77 9.38
CA PHE A 130 -6.82 -0.39 8.51
C PHE A 130 -7.97 -1.38 8.59
N LEU A 131 -8.49 -1.61 9.79
CA LEU A 131 -9.63 -2.49 10.02
C LEU A 131 -10.93 -1.93 9.41
N LEU A 132 -11.16 -0.61 9.46
CA LEU A 132 -12.37 0.06 8.97
C LEU A 132 -12.36 0.38 7.46
N VAL A 133 -11.24 0.13 6.80
CA VAL A 133 -10.97 0.53 5.41
C VAL A 133 -10.79 -0.67 4.49
N ASN A 134 -10.39 -1.82 5.03
CA ASN A 134 -10.19 -3.04 4.27
C ASN A 134 -11.27 -4.09 4.57
N PRO A 135 -11.41 -5.10 3.71
CA PRO A 135 -12.31 -6.21 3.96
C PRO A 135 -12.00 -6.93 5.28
N PRO A 136 -13.00 -7.47 6.00
CA PRO A 136 -14.40 -7.60 5.60
C PRO A 136 -15.31 -6.41 5.98
N LEU A 137 -14.78 -5.33 6.57
CA LEU A 137 -15.64 -4.26 7.12
C LEU A 137 -15.93 -3.11 6.14
N ALA A 138 -15.05 -2.87 5.19
CA ALA A 138 -15.24 -1.93 4.10
C ALA A 138 -14.38 -2.35 2.90
N ASP A 139 -14.66 -1.79 1.74
CA ASP A 139 -13.70 -1.80 0.63
C ASP A 139 -13.63 -0.40 0.03
N ILE A 140 -12.47 0.22 0.13
CA ILE A 140 -12.23 1.54 -0.44
C ILE A 140 -11.25 1.48 -1.62
N ALA A 141 -10.64 0.33 -1.84
CA ALA A 141 -9.62 0.20 -2.85
C ALA A 141 -10.35 0.06 -4.19
N PRO A 142 -10.02 0.87 -5.20
CA PRO A 142 -10.65 0.68 -6.50
C PRO A 142 -10.20 -0.65 -7.10
N PRO A 143 -11.02 -1.26 -7.97
CA PRO A 143 -10.59 -2.39 -8.79
C PRO A 143 -9.40 -1.97 -9.65
N THR A 144 -8.46 -2.86 -9.85
CA THR A 144 -7.21 -2.61 -10.58
C THR A 144 -6.90 -3.72 -11.56
N LEU A 145 -5.90 -3.54 -12.42
CA LEU A 145 -5.37 -4.64 -13.22
C LEU A 145 -4.39 -5.50 -12.41
N ALA A 146 -4.45 -6.81 -12.63
CA ALA A 146 -3.60 -7.79 -11.97
C ALA A 146 -2.09 -7.56 -12.25
N SER A 147 -1.72 -7.35 -13.52
CA SER A 147 -0.31 -7.18 -13.95
C SER A 147 -0.11 -6.26 -15.16
N GLY A 148 -1.15 -5.49 -15.52
CA GLY A 148 -1.20 -4.65 -16.71
C GLY A 148 -1.83 -5.35 -17.91
N ILE A 149 -1.41 -4.96 -19.11
CA ILE A 149 -1.86 -5.54 -20.37
C ILE A 149 -0.85 -6.52 -20.94
N ASP A 150 -1.33 -7.46 -21.74
CA ASP A 150 -0.51 -8.37 -22.53
C ASP A 150 -1.13 -8.61 -23.90
N ILE A 151 -0.40 -9.27 -24.80
CA ILE A 151 -0.92 -9.70 -26.09
C ILE A 151 -0.78 -11.22 -26.22
N ALA A 152 -1.70 -11.83 -26.95
CA ALA A 152 -1.56 -13.23 -27.34
C ALA A 152 -0.35 -13.41 -28.25
N GLU A 153 0.27 -14.58 -28.19
CA GLU A 153 1.33 -14.97 -29.11
C GLU A 153 0.81 -14.91 -30.55
N ALA A 154 1.49 -14.14 -31.40
CA ALA A 154 1.05 -13.85 -32.76
C ALA A 154 2.19 -14.06 -33.78
N ASP A 155 1.82 -14.59 -34.94
CA ASP A 155 2.79 -14.82 -36.02
C ASP A 155 3.42 -13.50 -36.48
N GLY A 156 4.75 -13.51 -36.64
CA GLY A 156 5.53 -12.36 -37.12
C GLY A 156 6.00 -11.41 -36.02
N VAL A 157 5.66 -11.68 -34.76
CA VAL A 157 6.29 -11.05 -33.59
C VAL A 157 7.68 -11.66 -33.37
N VAL A 158 8.70 -10.81 -33.30
CA VAL A 158 10.12 -11.18 -33.11
C VAL A 158 10.51 -11.06 -31.64
N ASP A 159 10.09 -9.97 -31.00
CA ASP A 159 10.37 -9.68 -29.61
C ASP A 159 9.25 -8.81 -29.03
N THR A 160 9.01 -8.97 -27.73
CA THR A 160 8.07 -8.17 -26.96
C THR A 160 8.76 -7.61 -25.72
N SER A 161 8.48 -6.34 -25.40
CA SER A 161 9.01 -5.74 -24.18
C SER A 161 7.98 -4.92 -23.43
N TRP A 162 7.99 -5.06 -22.11
CA TRP A 162 7.08 -4.37 -21.21
C TRP A 162 7.84 -3.42 -20.28
N ASN A 163 7.48 -2.14 -20.33
CA ASN A 163 8.00 -1.11 -19.42
C ASN A 163 6.84 -0.40 -18.71
N GLY A 164 6.10 -1.13 -17.87
CA GLY A 164 5.20 -0.60 -16.85
C GLY A 164 4.17 0.43 -17.33
N GLY A 165 3.77 0.40 -18.60
CA GLY A 165 3.01 1.49 -19.22
C GLY A 165 3.14 1.48 -20.74
N THR A 166 4.29 1.03 -21.25
CA THR A 166 4.52 0.85 -22.68
C THR A 166 4.81 -0.61 -23.00
N TYR A 167 4.04 -1.16 -23.92
CA TYR A 167 4.23 -2.48 -24.52
C TYR A 167 4.83 -2.28 -25.91
N THR A 168 6.02 -2.80 -26.17
CA THR A 168 6.65 -2.71 -27.50
C THR A 168 6.58 -4.06 -28.18
N ILE A 169 6.12 -4.06 -29.44
CA ILE A 169 6.04 -5.24 -30.30
C ILE A 169 6.99 -5.01 -31.47
N GLU A 170 7.99 -5.86 -31.62
CA GLU A 170 8.90 -5.83 -32.76
C GLU A 170 8.46 -6.87 -33.80
N LEU A 171 8.24 -6.43 -35.04
CA LEU A 171 7.71 -7.25 -36.12
C LEU A 171 8.76 -7.51 -37.19
N ASN A 172 8.77 -8.73 -37.74
CA ASN A 172 9.51 -9.06 -38.97
C ASN A 172 8.70 -8.82 -40.26
N GLN A 173 7.45 -8.36 -40.12
CA GLN A 173 6.50 -8.15 -41.20
C GLN A 173 5.83 -6.77 -41.10
N GLN A 174 4.94 -6.45 -42.05
CA GLN A 174 4.32 -5.12 -42.18
C GLN A 174 3.11 -4.90 -41.27
N THR A 175 2.48 -5.96 -40.81
CA THR A 175 1.27 -5.93 -40.00
C THR A 175 1.26 -7.10 -39.02
N VAL A 176 0.46 -7.03 -37.97
CA VAL A 176 0.29 -8.14 -37.00
C VAL A 176 -1.15 -8.14 -36.52
N ASP A 177 -1.72 -9.33 -36.33
CA ASP A 177 -3.03 -9.48 -35.68
C ASP A 177 -2.80 -9.48 -34.17
N VAL A 178 -3.46 -8.56 -33.45
CA VAL A 178 -3.22 -8.38 -32.02
C VAL A 178 -4.47 -8.70 -31.23
N VAL A 179 -4.39 -9.75 -30.42
CA VAL A 179 -5.37 -9.98 -29.35
C VAL A 179 -4.81 -9.39 -28.06
N LEU A 180 -5.48 -8.37 -27.54
CA LEU A 180 -5.13 -7.71 -26.29
C LEU A 180 -5.77 -8.46 -25.11
N GLY A 181 -4.99 -8.76 -24.08
CA GLY A 181 -5.48 -9.32 -22.82
C GLY A 181 -5.19 -8.45 -21.62
N MET A 182 -6.09 -8.49 -20.65
CA MET A 182 -5.84 -8.01 -19.30
C MET A 182 -6.66 -8.80 -18.29
N ALA A 183 -6.33 -8.70 -17.00
CA ALA A 183 -7.16 -9.26 -15.96
C ALA A 183 -7.47 -8.23 -14.87
N ILE A 184 -8.73 -8.20 -14.46
CA ILE A 184 -9.25 -7.35 -13.41
C ILE A 184 -9.06 -8.05 -12.08
N ARG A 185 -8.59 -7.29 -11.09
CA ARG A 185 -8.45 -7.72 -9.71
C ARG A 185 -9.14 -6.73 -8.80
N ASP A 186 -9.89 -7.28 -7.86
CA ASP A 186 -10.47 -6.56 -6.76
C ASP A 186 -10.33 -7.34 -5.44
N ASN A 187 -10.46 -6.66 -4.29
CA ASN A 187 -10.33 -7.29 -2.99
C ASN A 187 -11.58 -8.06 -2.55
N VAL A 188 -12.77 -7.69 -3.06
CA VAL A 188 -14.04 -8.28 -2.68
C VAL A 188 -14.73 -8.94 -3.85
N ASP A 189 -15.00 -8.20 -4.93
CA ASP A 189 -15.78 -8.69 -6.07
C ASP A 189 -15.32 -8.06 -7.39
N ALA A 190 -14.43 -8.79 -8.07
CA ALA A 190 -13.93 -8.37 -9.37
C ALA A 190 -15.00 -8.47 -10.49
N GLU A 191 -16.07 -9.24 -10.30
CA GLU A 191 -17.12 -9.41 -11.31
C GLU A 191 -18.07 -8.21 -11.38
N ALA A 192 -18.30 -7.55 -10.23
CA ALA A 192 -19.15 -6.35 -10.14
C ALA A 192 -18.46 -5.07 -10.63
N ALA A 193 -17.15 -5.11 -10.88
CA ALA A 193 -16.40 -3.96 -11.36
C ALA A 193 -16.91 -3.50 -12.75
N THR A 194 -17.18 -2.21 -12.90
CA THR A 194 -17.49 -1.56 -14.18
C THR A 194 -16.19 -1.35 -14.96
N VAL A 195 -16.20 -1.77 -16.22
CA VAL A 195 -15.06 -1.85 -17.11
C VAL A 195 -15.33 -1.02 -18.35
N VAL A 196 -14.52 0.00 -18.57
CA VAL A 196 -14.55 0.81 -19.79
C VAL A 196 -13.17 0.78 -20.43
N VAL A 197 -13.11 0.31 -21.68
CA VAL A 197 -11.88 0.12 -22.44
C VAL A 197 -12.05 0.70 -23.82
N SER A 198 -11.09 1.51 -24.25
CA SER A 198 -11.10 2.08 -25.60
C SER A 198 -9.72 2.05 -26.23
N HIS A 199 -9.70 1.77 -27.54
CA HIS A 199 -8.51 1.81 -28.37
C HIS A 199 -8.42 3.13 -29.11
N TRP A 200 -7.23 3.71 -29.12
CA TRP A 200 -6.95 5.00 -29.73
C TRP A 200 -5.71 4.92 -30.62
N TYR A 201 -5.77 5.63 -31.73
CA TYR A 201 -4.66 5.75 -32.68
C TYR A 201 -4.58 7.19 -33.18
N HIS A 202 -3.38 7.76 -33.14
CA HIS A 202 -3.13 9.16 -33.51
C HIS A 202 -4.07 10.19 -32.84
N GLY A 203 -4.47 9.93 -31.59
CA GLY A 203 -5.34 10.81 -30.81
C GLY A 203 -6.83 10.72 -31.14
N ALA A 204 -7.23 9.85 -32.07
CA ALA A 204 -8.63 9.51 -32.34
C ALA A 204 -8.99 8.16 -31.70
N MET A 205 -10.21 8.03 -31.16
CA MET A 205 -10.74 6.74 -30.75
C MET A 205 -11.01 5.91 -31.99
N VAL A 206 -10.41 4.73 -32.06
CA VAL A 206 -10.63 3.76 -33.14
C VAL A 206 -11.89 2.97 -32.83
N GLU A 207 -11.99 2.46 -31.60
CA GLU A 207 -13.12 1.66 -31.13
C GLU A 207 -13.26 1.67 -29.60
N GLU A 208 -14.47 1.37 -29.14
CA GLU A 208 -14.78 1.06 -27.75
C GLU A 208 -14.79 -0.47 -27.61
N LEU A 209 -13.85 -1.00 -26.82
CA LEU A 209 -13.65 -2.44 -26.66
C LEU A 209 -14.58 -3.02 -25.59
N ALA A 210 -14.86 -2.26 -24.53
CA ALA A 210 -15.74 -2.68 -23.47
C ALA A 210 -16.41 -1.49 -22.78
N ASN A 211 -17.66 -1.70 -22.37
CA ASN A 211 -18.45 -0.77 -21.57
C ASN A 211 -19.57 -1.55 -20.87
N GLY A 212 -19.28 -2.04 -19.67
CA GLY A 212 -20.19 -2.89 -18.89
C GLY A 212 -19.54 -3.41 -17.62
N THR A 213 -20.23 -4.25 -16.86
CA THR A 213 -19.58 -4.93 -15.71
C THR A 213 -18.70 -6.08 -16.18
N ALA A 214 -17.67 -6.43 -15.42
CA ALA A 214 -16.80 -7.56 -15.75
C ALA A 214 -17.59 -8.88 -15.86
N SER A 215 -18.67 -9.02 -15.09
CA SER A 215 -19.59 -10.16 -15.16
C SER A 215 -20.37 -10.27 -16.48
N GLU A 216 -20.65 -9.14 -17.14
CA GLU A 216 -21.47 -9.07 -18.37
C GLU A 216 -20.63 -9.20 -19.64
N LEU A 217 -19.30 -9.13 -19.53
CA LEU A 217 -18.37 -9.22 -20.65
C LEU A 217 -18.07 -10.68 -21.02
N ASP A 218 -19.12 -11.49 -21.24
CA ASP A 218 -19.02 -12.93 -21.52
C ASP A 218 -18.15 -13.25 -22.74
N GLU A 219 -18.28 -12.45 -23.81
CA GLU A 219 -17.48 -12.63 -25.04
C GLU A 219 -16.00 -12.41 -24.76
N ALA A 220 -15.63 -11.31 -24.10
CA ALA A 220 -14.23 -11.02 -23.76
C ALA A 220 -13.63 -12.04 -22.78
N ARG A 221 -14.44 -12.62 -21.89
CA ARG A 221 -14.01 -13.72 -21.00
C ARG A 221 -13.76 -15.00 -21.80
N ALA A 222 -14.68 -15.34 -22.71
CA ALA A 222 -14.54 -16.50 -23.58
C ALA A 222 -13.29 -16.37 -24.47
N ASP A 223 -13.09 -15.20 -25.08
CA ASP A 223 -11.90 -14.90 -25.89
C ASP A 223 -10.62 -15.05 -25.07
N PHE A 224 -10.61 -14.60 -23.81
CA PHE A 224 -9.45 -14.76 -22.93
C PHE A 224 -9.13 -16.23 -22.64
N ASP A 225 -10.15 -17.04 -22.41
CA ASP A 225 -10.02 -18.48 -22.16
C ASP A 225 -9.60 -19.28 -23.41
N GLU A 226 -9.89 -18.76 -24.61
CA GLU A 226 -9.46 -19.34 -25.88
C GLU A 226 -7.98 -19.06 -26.22
N VAL A 227 -7.37 -18.02 -25.62
CA VAL A 227 -5.96 -17.70 -25.85
C VAL A 227 -5.04 -18.81 -25.30
N VAL A 228 -4.35 -19.49 -26.21
CA VAL A 228 -3.45 -20.61 -25.88
C VAL A 228 -2.19 -20.15 -25.16
N ALA A 229 -1.62 -19.02 -25.58
CA ALA A 229 -0.36 -18.51 -25.06
C ALA A 229 -0.34 -16.97 -25.05
N TRP A 230 0.15 -16.43 -23.95
CA TRP A 230 0.39 -15.01 -23.74
C TRP A 230 1.89 -14.74 -23.82
N GLU A 231 2.29 -13.63 -24.44
CA GLU A 231 3.70 -13.25 -24.61
C GLU A 231 4.44 -13.09 -23.28
N ARG A 232 3.79 -12.49 -22.27
CA ARG A 232 4.42 -12.28 -20.95
C ARG A 232 4.15 -13.47 -20.03
N VAL A 233 5.14 -14.35 -19.94
CA VAL A 233 5.18 -15.44 -18.95
C VAL A 233 6.18 -15.20 -17.82
N SER A 234 5.84 -15.68 -16.63
CA SER A 234 6.74 -15.75 -15.48
C SER A 234 7.85 -16.78 -15.69
N ARG A 235 8.88 -16.75 -14.82
CA ARG A 235 9.96 -17.76 -14.84
C ARG A 235 9.48 -19.20 -14.65
N SER A 236 8.31 -19.39 -14.05
CA SER A 236 7.69 -20.71 -13.87
C SER A 236 6.73 -21.07 -15.01
N GLY A 237 6.69 -20.30 -16.09
CA GLY A 237 5.83 -20.55 -17.25
C GLY A 237 4.36 -20.18 -17.06
N LYS A 238 3.99 -19.55 -15.93
CA LYS A 238 2.63 -19.03 -15.72
C LYS A 238 2.46 -17.69 -16.44
N THR A 239 1.32 -17.49 -17.08
CA THR A 239 0.93 -16.19 -17.64
C THR A 239 1.02 -15.09 -16.57
N LEU A 240 1.50 -13.91 -16.98
CA LEU A 240 1.54 -12.75 -16.11
C LEU A 240 0.24 -11.95 -16.16
N VAL A 241 -0.59 -12.09 -17.19
CA VAL A 241 -1.79 -11.26 -17.36
C VAL A 241 -2.85 -11.54 -16.28
N ALA A 242 -3.06 -12.81 -15.93
CA ALA A 242 -3.90 -13.26 -14.81
C ALA A 242 -3.08 -14.20 -13.91
N GLN A 243 -2.83 -13.82 -12.66
CA GLN A 243 -1.91 -14.55 -11.77
C GLN A 243 -2.63 -15.37 -10.70
N HIS A 244 -3.85 -14.99 -10.34
CA HIS A 244 -4.67 -15.62 -9.33
C HIS A 244 -5.99 -16.09 -9.93
N ASP A 245 -6.57 -17.15 -9.37
CA ASP A 245 -7.79 -17.78 -9.87
C ASP A 245 -9.05 -16.88 -9.72
N LEU A 246 -8.97 -15.83 -8.92
CA LEU A 246 -10.02 -14.81 -8.75
C LEU A 246 -9.85 -13.60 -9.68
N ASP A 247 -8.75 -13.54 -10.44
CA ASP A 247 -8.57 -12.49 -11.44
C ASP A 247 -9.52 -12.76 -12.61
N ILE A 248 -10.30 -11.76 -13.03
CA ILE A 248 -11.21 -11.89 -14.18
C ILE A 248 -10.46 -11.50 -15.44
N GLY A 249 -10.08 -12.50 -16.23
CA GLY A 249 -9.43 -12.32 -17.54
C GLY A 249 -10.41 -11.83 -18.59
N LEU A 250 -9.97 -10.85 -19.40
CA LEU A 250 -10.70 -10.29 -20.52
C LEU A 250 -9.75 -10.10 -21.71
N ALA A 251 -10.19 -10.48 -22.90
CA ALA A 251 -9.45 -10.29 -24.13
C ALA A 251 -10.31 -9.64 -25.21
N TRP A 252 -9.64 -8.94 -26.14
CA TRP A 252 -10.26 -8.35 -27.32
C TRP A 252 -9.33 -8.47 -28.52
N ASP A 253 -9.88 -8.88 -29.66
CA ASP A 253 -9.18 -8.83 -30.94
C ASP A 253 -9.18 -7.38 -31.48
N LEU A 254 -7.99 -6.78 -31.55
CA LEU A 254 -7.78 -5.44 -32.15
C LEU A 254 -7.61 -5.51 -33.68
N GLY A 255 -7.69 -6.71 -34.25
CA GLY A 255 -7.49 -7.00 -35.66
C GLY A 255 -6.06 -6.74 -36.13
N THR A 256 -5.94 -6.53 -37.44
CA THR A 256 -4.65 -6.33 -38.11
C THR A 256 -4.13 -4.90 -37.90
N MET A 257 -3.08 -4.77 -37.11
CA MET A 257 -2.46 -3.50 -36.75
C MET A 257 -1.19 -3.22 -37.57
N THR A 258 -0.96 -1.94 -37.90
CA THR A 258 0.26 -1.47 -38.57
C THR A 258 1.25 -0.87 -37.58
N PRO A 259 2.55 -0.78 -37.92
CA PRO A 259 3.54 -0.05 -37.12
C PRO A 259 3.07 1.37 -36.74
N GLY A 260 3.25 1.72 -35.48
CA GLY A 260 2.72 2.96 -34.92
C GLY A 260 2.56 2.91 -33.41
N GLU A 261 2.07 4.01 -32.84
CA GLU A 261 1.75 4.12 -31.42
C GLU A 261 0.23 4.08 -31.23
N HIS A 262 -0.23 3.05 -30.55
CA HIS A 262 -1.62 2.87 -30.16
C HIS A 262 -1.74 3.08 -28.65
N GLN A 263 -2.90 3.57 -28.21
CA GLN A 263 -3.18 3.78 -26.80
C GLN A 263 -4.41 2.97 -26.40
N ILE A 264 -4.29 2.24 -25.31
CA ILE A 264 -5.39 1.55 -24.64
C ILE A 264 -5.70 2.35 -23.38
N LYS A 265 -6.89 2.95 -23.35
CA LYS A 265 -7.37 3.69 -22.17
C LYS A 265 -8.33 2.80 -21.42
N ILE A 266 -8.03 2.57 -20.15
CA ILE A 266 -8.78 1.68 -19.28
C ILE A 266 -9.25 2.49 -18.09
N ARG A 267 -10.53 2.36 -17.80
CA ARG A 267 -11.17 2.87 -16.60
C ARG A 267 -11.91 1.72 -15.94
N LEU A 268 -11.54 1.46 -14.69
CA LEU A 268 -12.22 0.50 -13.82
C LEU A 268 -12.88 1.29 -12.70
N SER A 269 -14.11 0.92 -12.36
CA SER A 269 -14.77 1.51 -11.20
C SER A 269 -15.77 0.59 -10.54
N GLU A 270 -16.14 0.93 -9.32
CA GLU A 270 -17.16 0.24 -8.54
C GLU A 270 -17.89 1.23 -7.64
N VAL A 271 -19.03 0.80 -7.11
CA VAL A 271 -19.74 1.56 -6.07
C VAL A 271 -18.94 1.49 -4.79
N GLY A 272 -18.51 2.65 -4.28
CA GLY A 272 -17.70 2.73 -3.07
C GLY A 272 -18.51 2.99 -1.79
N ASP A 273 -17.84 2.80 -0.65
CA ASP A 273 -18.23 3.36 0.65
C ASP A 273 -16.94 3.68 1.42
N PRO A 274 -16.60 4.97 1.65
CA PRO A 274 -17.51 6.12 1.77
C PRO A 274 -17.70 7.01 0.54
N TRP A 275 -16.95 6.79 -0.54
CA TRP A 275 -17.09 7.60 -1.76
C TRP A 275 -18.09 6.98 -2.71
N GLU A 276 -18.79 7.80 -3.50
CA GLU A 276 -19.80 7.31 -4.46
C GLU A 276 -19.22 6.29 -5.44
N GLU A 277 -17.97 6.49 -5.85
CA GLU A 277 -17.29 5.64 -6.80
C GLU A 277 -15.80 5.51 -6.46
N ASN A 278 -15.31 4.28 -6.37
CA ASN A 278 -13.87 4.02 -6.36
C ASN A 278 -13.42 3.83 -7.81
N VAL A 279 -12.48 4.67 -8.26
CA VAL A 279 -12.08 4.70 -9.68
C VAL A 279 -10.58 4.46 -9.82
N TRP A 280 -10.22 3.63 -10.78
CA TRP A 280 -8.86 3.45 -11.26
C TRP A 280 -8.80 3.69 -12.77
N GLU A 281 -7.87 4.55 -13.20
CA GLU A 281 -7.69 4.89 -14.62
C GLU A 281 -6.23 4.76 -15.01
N ARG A 282 -6.00 4.18 -16.19
CA ARG A 282 -4.65 4.12 -16.77
C ARG A 282 -4.71 4.08 -18.28
N THR A 283 -3.73 4.74 -18.88
CA THR A 283 -3.45 4.63 -20.32
C THR A 283 -2.19 3.81 -20.50
N TYR A 284 -2.28 2.77 -21.34
CA TYR A 284 -1.14 2.00 -21.81
C TYR A 284 -0.86 2.34 -23.27
N THR A 285 0.40 2.33 -23.65
CA THR A 285 0.83 2.55 -25.04
C THR A 285 1.34 1.25 -25.62
N ILE A 286 0.79 0.83 -26.77
CA ILE A 286 1.32 -0.27 -27.58
C ILE A 286 2.11 0.36 -28.73
N VAL A 287 3.40 0.07 -28.79
CA VAL A 287 4.33 0.60 -29.80
C VAL A 287 4.72 -0.54 -30.72
N ILE A 288 4.22 -0.51 -31.94
CA ILE A 288 4.52 -1.52 -32.96
C ILE A 288 5.65 -1.00 -33.84
N ARG A 289 6.75 -1.75 -33.94
CA ARG A 289 7.93 -1.38 -34.73
C ARG A 289 8.28 -2.50 -35.69
N GLN A 290 8.64 -2.12 -36.91
CA GLN A 290 9.21 -3.07 -37.86
C GLN A 290 10.74 -3.10 -37.68
N VAL A 291 11.28 -4.29 -37.43
CA VAL A 291 12.72 -4.53 -37.45
C VAL A 291 13.14 -5.00 -38.84
N ALA A 292 14.20 -4.41 -39.38
CA ALA A 292 14.76 -4.85 -40.65
C ALA A 292 15.38 -6.24 -40.45
N THR A 293 14.81 -7.26 -41.10
CA THR A 293 15.44 -8.58 -41.22
C THR A 293 16.77 -8.41 -41.95
N SER A 294 17.88 -8.65 -41.23
CA SER A 294 19.24 -8.75 -41.78
C SER A 294 19.47 -10.08 -42.48
#